data_AF-A0A2H0MLX2-F1
#
_entry.id   AF-A0A2H0MLX2-F1
#
_cell.length_a   1.000
_cell.length_b   1.000
_cell.length_c   1.000
_cell.angle_alpha   90.00
_cell.angle_beta   90.00
_cell.angle_gamma   90.00
#
_symmetry.space_group_name_H-M   'P 1'
#
loop_
_entity.id
_entity.type
_entity.pdbx_description
1 polymer ?
#
loop_
_entity_poly.entity_id
_entity_poly.type
_entity_poly.pdbx_seq_one_letter_code
_entity_poly.pdbx_strand_id
1 'polypeptide(L)' 'MDEHPFIIITCPQCQVKNRVRSYETGKIPVCAKCKGKLVDAEENEVHARYGQSVNRFYNLPDIGLRSDQNE' A
#
# COMPACT_ATOMS: atom_id res chain seq x y z
N MET A 1 -10.54 2.48 -16.57
CA MET A 1 -10.36 1.27 -15.76
C MET A 1 -9.59 1.70 -14.53
N ASP A 2 -10.21 1.64 -13.36
CA ASP A 2 -9.61 2.05 -12.09
C ASP A 2 -8.45 1.12 -11.70
N GLU A 3 -7.23 1.44 -12.15
CA GLU A 3 -5.98 0.81 -11.73
C GLU A 3 -5.62 1.24 -10.29
N HIS A 4 -6.42 0.81 -9.31
CA HIS A 4 -6.00 0.91 -7.91
C HIS A 4 -4.96 -0.18 -7.65
N PRO A 5 -3.73 0.17 -7.23
CA PRO A 5 -2.69 -0.82 -6.96
C PRO A 5 -3.12 -1.72 -5.81
N PHE A 6 -3.22 -3.02 -6.06
CA PHE A 6 -3.47 -4.01 -5.01
C PHE A 6 -2.20 -4.23 -4.19
N ILE A 7 -2.37 -4.35 -2.89
CA ILE A 7 -1.30 -4.68 -1.94
C ILE A 7 -1.31 -6.19 -1.74
N ILE A 8 -0.16 -6.84 -1.97
CA ILE A 8 -0.01 -8.29 -1.79
C ILE A 8 0.59 -8.55 -0.41
N ILE A 9 -0.19 -9.17 0.47
CA ILE A 9 0.22 -9.51 1.84
C ILE A 9 0.22 -11.03 2.01
N THR A 10 1.33 -11.58 2.49
CA THR A 10 1.43 -13.00 2.84
C THR A 10 0.82 -13.21 4.23
N CYS A 11 -0.13 -14.12 4.35
CA CYS A 11 -0.73 -14.43 5.64
C CYS A 11 0.29 -15.09 6.59
N PRO A 12 0.49 -14.58 7.81
CA PRO A 12 1.46 -15.15 8.75
C PRO A 12 1.06 -16.55 9.25
N GLN A 13 -0.23 -16.89 9.22
CA GLN A 13 -0.73 -18.17 9.71
C GLN A 13 -0.73 -19.29 8.66
N CYS A 14 -1.17 -18.99 7.43
CA CYS A 14 -1.34 -20.01 6.39
C CYS A 14 -0.47 -19.80 5.15
N GLN A 15 0.37 -18.76 5.13
CA GLN A 15 1.33 -18.41 4.07
C GLN A 15 0.73 -18.13 2.68
N VAL A 16 -0.59 -18.06 2.56
CA VAL A 16 -1.25 -17.69 1.31
C VAL A 16 -1.09 -16.19 1.07
N LYS A 17 -0.81 -15.83 -0.19
CA LYS A 17 -0.77 -14.44 -0.65
C LYS A 17 -2.19 -13.91 -0.83
N ASN A 18 -2.54 -12.84 -0.13
CA ASN A 18 -3.84 -12.17 -0.18
C ASN A 18 -3.68 -10.84 -0.93
N ARG A 19 -4.62 -10.52 -1.83
CA ARG A 19 -4.68 -9.24 -2.52
C ARG A 19 -5.64 -8.33 -1.77
N VAL A 20 -5.13 -7.22 -1.24
CA VAL A 20 -5.89 -6.23 -0.48
C VAL A 20 -5.98 -4.95 -1.31
N ARG A 21 -7.18 -4.34 -1.41
CA ARG A 21 -7.39 -3.13 -2.21
C ARG A 21 -6.73 -1.89 -1.60
N SER A 22 -6.89 -1.73 -0.29
CA SER A 22 -6.37 -0.57 0.47
C SER A 22 -6.38 -0.88 1.96
N TYR A 23 -5.53 -0.18 2.72
CA TYR A 23 -5.62 -0.14 4.17
C TYR A 23 -6.66 0.92 4.58
N GLU A 24 -7.62 0.55 5.42
CA GLU A 24 -8.66 1.45 5.94
C GLU A 24 -8.56 1.52 7.47
N THR A 25 -8.64 2.73 8.02
CA THR A 25 -8.67 2.92 9.47
C THR A 25 -9.91 2.22 10.05
N GLY A 26 -9.70 1.35 11.04
CA GLY A 26 -10.77 0.57 11.67
C GLY A 26 -11.19 -0.72 10.94
N LYS A 27 -10.66 -1.01 9.74
CA LYS A 27 -10.88 -2.30 9.05
C LYS A 27 -9.56 -3.03 8.84
N ILE A 28 -9.29 -4.01 9.69
CA ILE A 28 -8.10 -4.86 9.58
C ILE A 28 -8.34 -5.90 8.48
N PRO A 29 -7.46 -6.00 7.47
CA PRO A 29 -7.61 -7.00 6.42
C PRO A 29 -7.40 -8.41 6.99
N VAL A 30 -8.26 -9.33 6.56
CA VAL A 30 -8.24 -10.73 7.00
C VAL A 30 -7.90 -11.66 5.83
N CYS A 31 -7.28 -12.79 6.14
CA CYS A 31 -6.97 -13.79 5.15
C CYS A 31 -8.25 -14.45 4.63
N ALA A 32 -8.40 -14.55 3.31
CA ALA A 32 -9.55 -15.21 2.69
C ALA A 32 -9.62 -16.72 2.98
N LYS A 33 -8.48 -17.35 3.26
CA LYS A 33 -8.39 -18.80 3.53
C LYS A 33 -8.62 -19.14 5.01
N CYS A 34 -7.86 -18.55 5.93
CA CYS A 34 -7.90 -18.92 7.35
C CYS A 34 -8.65 -17.92 8.23
N LYS A 35 -9.11 -16.77 7.68
CA LYS A 35 -9.74 -15.66 8.41
C LYS A 35 -8.87 -15.03 9.51
N GLY A 36 -7.59 -15.40 9.59
CA GLY A 36 -6.60 -14.75 10.44
C GLY A 36 -6.35 -13.31 10.00
N LYS A 37 -6.03 -12.44 10.96
CA LYS A 37 -5.63 -11.06 10.68
C LYS A 37 -4.32 -11.06 9.87
N LEU A 38 -4.25 -10.24 8.83
CA LEU A 38 -3.06 -10.16 7.96
C LEU A 38 -1.99 -9.22 8.52
N VAL A 39 -2.42 -8.22 9.28
CA VAL A 39 -1.58 -7.20 9.94
C VAL A 39 -2.19 -6.88 11.29
N ASP A 40 -1.39 -6.28 12.17
CA ASP A 40 -1.87 -5.78 13.46
C ASP A 40 -2.58 -4.43 13.32
N ALA A 41 -3.28 -4.02 14.39
CA ALA A 41 -4.05 -2.76 14.38
C ALA A 41 -3.15 -1.54 14.17
N GLU A 42 -1.98 -1.52 14.82
CA GLU A 42 -0.99 -0.45 14.69
C GLU A 42 -0.43 -0.38 13.26
N GLU A 43 -0.03 -1.51 12.69
CA GLU A 43 0.47 -1.57 11.31
C GLU A 43 -0.59 -1.09 10.30
N ASN A 44 -1.85 -1.50 10.48
CA ASN A 44 -2.95 -1.06 9.62
C ASN A 44 -3.16 0.45 9.68
N GLU A 45 -3.05 1.07 10.85
CA GLU A 45 -3.16 2.52 11.00
C GLU A 45 -2.00 3.29 10.36
N VAL A 46 -0.77 2.82 10.58
CA VAL A 46 0.43 3.42 9.98
C VAL A 46 0.34 3.37 8.46
N HIS A 47 -0.04 2.21 7.90
CA HIS A 47 -0.19 2.06 6.45
C HIS A 47 -1.36 2.88 5.88
N ALA A 48 -2.49 2.97 6.59
CA ALA A 48 -3.61 3.82 6.17
C ALA A 48 -3.21 5.30 6.12
N ARG A 49 -2.44 5.79 7.10
CA ARG A 49 -1.91 7.17 7.09
C ARG A 49 -0.85 7.39 6.01
N TYR A 50 0.02 6.41 5.82
CA TYR A 50 1.07 6.48 4.79
C TYR A 50 0.49 6.57 3.37
N GLY A 51 -0.54 5.78 3.06
CA GLY A 51 -1.23 5.89 1.77
C GLY A 51 -1.84 7.28 1.50
N GLN A 52 -2.31 7.96 2.55
CA GLN A 52 -2.82 9.33 2.43
C GLN A 52 -1.69 10.35 2.24
N SER A 53 -0.55 10.18 2.93
CA SER A 53 0.57 11.11 2.82
C SER A 53 1.29 11.02 1.48
N VAL A 54 1.49 9.83 0.92
CA VAL A 54 2.16 9.66 -0.39
C VAL A 54 1.38 10.32 -1.52
N ASN A 55 0.04 10.21 -1.51
CA ASN A 55 -0.81 10.90 -2.50
C ASN A 55 -0.62 12.41 -2.52
N ARG A 56 -0.25 13.04 -1.39
CA ARG A 56 0.06 14.47 -1.33
C ARG A 56 1.27 14.85 -2.19
N PHE A 57 2.21 13.93 -2.37
CA PHE A 57 3.45 14.21 -3.10
C PHE A 57 3.46 13.66 -4.53
N TYR A 58 2.43 12.92 -4.94
CA TYR A 58 2.37 12.28 -6.26
C TYR A 58 2.45 13.28 -7.43
N ASN A 59 1.97 14.51 -7.23
CA ASN A 59 1.99 15.57 -8.25
C ASN A 59 3.16 16.54 -8.10
N LEU A 60 4.18 16.25 -7.28
CA LEU A 60 5.36 17.10 -7.29
C LEU A 60 6.08 16.96 -8.64
N PRO A 61 6.38 18.06 -9.33
CA PRO A 61 7.21 18.00 -10.51
C PRO A 61 8.57 17.42 -10.12
N ASP A 62 9.11 16.57 -10.98
CA ASP A 62 10.44 16.00 -10.81
C ASP A 62 11.47 17.12 -11.03
N ILE A 63 11.84 17.83 -9.94
CA ILE A 63 12.79 18.96 -10.00
C ILE A 63 14.22 18.42 -10.06
N GLY A 64 14.54 17.76 -11.17
CA GLY A 64 15.91 17.46 -11.56
C GLY A 64 16.30 18.37 -12.71
N LEU A 65 17.32 19.23 -12.51
CA LEU A 65 18.09 19.75 -13.64
C LEU A 65 18.66 18.54 -14.38
N ARG A 66 17.96 18.08 -15.42
CA ARG A 66 18.57 17.22 -16.42
C ARG A 66 19.55 18.12 -17.15
N SER A 67 20.83 18.03 -16.79
CA SER A 67 21.88 18.58 -17.63
C SER A 67 21.76 17.88 -18.97
N ASP A 68 21.20 18.56 -19.96
CA ASP A 68 21.24 18.11 -21.34
C ASP A 68 22.73 18.03 -21.74
N GLN A 69 23.30 16.84 -21.65
CA GLN A 69 24.52 16.50 -22.38
C GLN A 69 24.06 16.04 -23.76
N ASN A 70 24.63 16.64 -24.80
CA ASN A 70 23.99 16.90 -26.08
C ASN A 70 24.76 18.02 -26.80
N GLU A 71 26.10 17.96 -26.81
CA GLU A 71 26.97 18.70 -27.74
C GLU A 71 27.57 17.73 -28.77
#